data_AF-A0A526YR16-F1
#
_entry.id   AF-A0A526YR16-F1
#
_cell.length_a   1.000
_cell.length_b   1.000
_cell.length_c   1.000
_cell.angle_alpha   90.00
_cell.angle_beta   90.00
_cell.angle_gamma   90.00
#
_symmetry.space_group_name_H-M   'P 1'
#
loop_
_entity.id
_entity.type
_entity.pdbx_description
1 polymer ?
#
loop_
_entity_poly.entity_id
_entity_poly.type
_entity_poly.pdbx_seq_one_letter_code
_entity_poly.pdbx_strand_id
1 'polypeptide(L)'
;MKFVTSILNRRAFVALAAASMLAGVMHSAPASAADVTIPIIVKDTTSFYWQIVLAGARKAGKDLGVNVPELGAQAETDVNGQISILENAVAGNPAAVVIAPTEAKALGKPIDEAATNVKIIGIDSGADSKAFTSFLTTDNIQGGRVAADGLAAAIGEANGGKIEGDVALITALPGAGSLEQ
;
A
#
# COMPACT_ATOMS: atom_id res chain seq x y z
N MET A 1 80.98 37.19 17.33
CA MET A 1 80.60 38.06 16.19
C MET A 1 80.44 37.20 14.94
N LYS A 2 79.20 36.95 14.51
CA LYS A 2 78.75 36.72 13.11
C LYS A 2 77.28 36.30 13.15
N PHE A 3 76.41 37.25 12.80
CA PHE A 3 75.00 37.06 12.56
C PHE A 3 74.80 36.26 11.27
N VAL A 4 73.88 35.30 11.26
CA VAL A 4 73.37 34.68 10.03
C VAL A 4 71.89 35.04 9.93
N THR A 5 71.61 36.06 9.12
CA THR A 5 70.30 36.36 8.55
C THR A 5 70.22 35.71 7.18
N SER A 6 69.24 34.84 6.94
CA SER A 6 68.94 34.30 5.61
C SER A 6 67.43 34.30 5.35
N ILE A 7 66.97 35.47 4.91
CA ILE A 7 66.00 35.74 3.83
C ILE A 7 65.09 34.56 3.46
N LEU A 8 63.87 34.56 4.02
CA LEU A 8 62.72 33.86 3.43
C LEU A 8 62.33 34.57 2.13
N ASN A 9 62.42 33.85 1.01
CA ASN A 9 62.01 34.34 -0.31
C ASN A 9 60.48 34.50 -0.40
N ARG A 10 60.05 35.72 -0.70
CA ARG A 10 58.65 36.18 -0.93
C ARG A 10 57.85 35.44 -2.01
N ARG A 11 58.39 34.39 -2.63
CA ARG A 11 57.74 33.65 -3.74
C ARG A 11 56.97 32.40 -3.29
N ALA A 12 57.09 31.98 -2.03
CA ALA A 12 56.37 30.80 -1.52
C ALA A 12 54.91 31.07 -1.13
N PHE A 13 54.47 32.34 -1.05
CA PHE A 13 53.12 32.68 -0.59
C PHE A 13 52.04 32.72 -1.69
N VAL A 14 52.42 32.69 -2.96
CA VAL A 14 51.44 32.73 -4.08
C VAL A 14 51.01 31.32 -4.52
N ALA A 15 51.82 30.30 -4.27
CA ALA A 15 51.50 28.92 -4.67
C ALA A 15 50.49 28.23 -3.73
N LEU A 16 50.29 28.72 -2.50
CA LEU A 16 49.39 28.09 -1.52
C LEU A 16 47.94 28.63 -1.57
N ALA A 17 47.69 29.74 -2.28
CA ALA A 17 46.34 30.29 -2.43
C ALA A 17 45.58 29.72 -3.64
N ALA A 18 46.24 29.04 -4.57
CA ALA A 18 45.61 28.41 -5.73
C ALA A 18 45.22 26.94 -5.50
N ALA A 19 45.76 26.29 -4.46
CA ALA A 19 45.48 24.88 -4.13
C ALA A 19 44.27 24.70 -3.19
N SER A 20 43.74 25.77 -2.61
CA SER A 20 42.61 25.72 -1.68
C SER A 20 41.24 25.97 -2.32
N MET A 21 41.17 26.33 -3.61
CA MET A 21 39.90 26.56 -4.32
C MET A 21 39.34 25.34 -5.05
N LEU A 22 40.03 24.18 -5.04
CA LEU A 22 39.50 22.95 -5.64
C LEU A 22 38.90 21.95 -4.63
N ALA A 23 38.94 22.25 -3.33
CA ALA A 23 38.43 21.33 -2.28
C ALA A 23 36.99 21.64 -1.82
N GLY A 24 36.35 22.68 -2.37
CA GLY A 24 35.12 23.25 -1.81
C GLY A 24 33.80 22.84 -2.45
N VAL A 25 33.80 22.11 -3.57
CA VAL A 25 32.56 21.67 -4.21
C VAL A 25 32.34 20.18 -3.98
N MET A 26 32.13 19.84 -2.72
CA MET A 26 31.37 18.65 -2.36
C MET A 26 29.95 18.92 -2.87
N HIS A 27 29.67 18.55 -4.13
CA HIS A 27 28.31 18.41 -4.59
C HIS A 27 27.69 17.35 -3.69
N SER A 28 26.95 17.79 -2.68
CA SER A 28 25.92 16.98 -2.05
C SER A 28 25.00 16.56 -3.18
N ALA A 29 25.24 15.36 -3.74
CA ALA A 29 24.23 14.72 -4.54
C ALA A 29 22.96 14.76 -3.68
N PRO A 30 21.81 15.22 -4.21
CA PRO A 30 20.58 15.10 -3.44
C PRO A 30 20.49 13.65 -3.02
N ALA A 31 20.37 13.41 -1.72
CA ALA A 31 20.04 12.08 -1.24
C ALA A 31 18.79 11.68 -2.02
N SER A 32 18.95 10.76 -2.98
CA SER A 32 17.80 10.19 -3.68
C SER A 32 16.89 9.73 -2.56
N ALA A 33 15.65 10.23 -2.54
CA ALA A 33 14.64 9.66 -1.65
C ALA A 33 14.79 8.15 -1.81
N ALA A 34 15.07 7.44 -0.71
CA ALA A 34 15.09 5.98 -0.78
C ALA A 34 13.77 5.59 -1.45
N ASP A 35 13.82 4.86 -2.57
CA ASP A 35 12.64 4.56 -3.38
C ASP A 35 11.66 3.74 -2.52
N VAL A 36 10.79 4.43 -1.80
CA VAL A 36 9.86 3.83 -0.85
C VAL A 36 8.96 2.92 -1.67
N THR A 37 8.97 1.63 -1.34
CA THR A 37 8.14 0.64 -2.00
C THR A 37 6.99 0.25 -1.08
N ILE A 38 5.76 0.38 -1.58
CA ILE A 38 4.52 -0.02 -0.90
C ILE A 38 3.69 -0.85 -1.89
N PRO A 39 3.80 -2.18 -1.87
CA PRO A 39 2.97 -3.04 -2.69
C PRO A 39 1.49 -2.93 -2.29
N ILE A 40 0.62 -2.99 -3.28
CA ILE A 40 -0.82 -3.19 -3.09
C ILE A 40 -1.21 -4.59 -3.58
N ILE A 41 -1.95 -5.33 -2.77
CA ILE A 41 -2.42 -6.69 -3.04
C ILE A 41 -3.95 -6.70 -3.09
N VAL A 42 -4.52 -6.82 -4.28
CA VAL A 42 -5.98 -6.93 -4.50
C VAL A 42 -6.43 -8.40 -4.53
N LYS A 43 -7.75 -8.65 -4.46
CA LYS A 43 -8.29 -10.02 -4.50
C LYS A 43 -8.17 -10.65 -5.89
N ASP A 44 -8.49 -9.90 -6.94
CA ASP A 44 -8.48 -10.38 -8.32
C ASP A 44 -8.11 -9.25 -9.29
N THR A 45 -6.96 -9.38 -9.94
CA THR A 45 -6.45 -8.41 -10.92
C THR A 45 -7.27 -8.32 -12.20
N THR A 46 -8.11 -9.31 -12.49
CA THR A 46 -8.96 -9.35 -13.69
C THR A 46 -10.30 -8.64 -13.49
N SER A 47 -10.71 -8.42 -12.23
CA SER A 47 -11.92 -7.67 -11.88
C SER A 47 -11.80 -6.18 -12.20
N PHE A 48 -12.84 -5.61 -12.82
CA PHE A 48 -12.90 -4.19 -13.09
C PHE A 48 -12.89 -3.33 -11.80
N TYR A 49 -13.52 -3.81 -10.73
CA TYR A 49 -13.50 -3.12 -9.44
C TYR A 49 -12.08 -2.98 -8.89
N TRP A 50 -11.31 -4.08 -8.91
CA TRP A 50 -9.93 -4.06 -8.43
C TRP A 50 -9.01 -3.26 -9.35
N GLN A 51 -9.26 -3.20 -10.66
CA GLN A 51 -8.54 -2.31 -11.57
C GLN A 51 -8.72 -0.83 -11.21
N ILE A 52 -9.89 -0.42 -10.71
CA ILE A 52 -10.12 0.95 -10.20
C ILE A 52 -9.27 1.20 -8.95
N VAL A 53 -9.24 0.24 -8.02
CA VAL A 53 -8.41 0.33 -6.80
C VAL A 53 -6.93 0.47 -7.16
N LEU A 54 -6.44 -0.36 -8.09
CA LEU A 54 -5.06 -0.29 -8.59
C LEU A 54 -4.76 1.05 -9.27
N ALA A 55 -5.71 1.59 -10.05
CA ALA A 55 -5.55 2.90 -10.66
C ALA A 55 -5.39 4.03 -9.62
N GLY A 56 -6.16 3.99 -8.52
CA GLY A 56 -6.03 4.91 -7.40
C GLY A 56 -4.67 4.81 -6.71
N ALA A 57 -4.24 3.58 -6.39
CA ALA A 57 -2.94 3.32 -5.77
C ALA A 57 -1.77 3.78 -6.64
N ARG A 58 -1.82 3.48 -7.95
CA ARG A 58 -0.82 3.94 -8.94
C ARG A 58 -0.74 5.45 -9.01
N LYS A 59 -1.89 6.14 -9.00
CA LYS A 59 -1.92 7.61 -9.01
C LYS A 59 -1.30 8.19 -7.74
N ALA A 60 -1.63 7.62 -6.58
CA ALA A 60 -1.02 8.03 -5.31
C ALA A 60 0.49 7.81 -5.29
N GLY A 61 0.97 6.67 -5.83
CA GLY A 61 2.40 6.41 -5.99
C GLY A 61 3.12 7.48 -6.80
N LYS A 62 2.55 7.89 -7.93
CA LYS A 62 3.08 8.99 -8.75
C LYS A 62 3.10 10.33 -8.02
N ASP A 63 2.02 10.66 -7.31
CA ASP A 63 1.89 11.94 -6.61
C ASP A 63 2.84 12.06 -5.41
N LEU A 64 3.13 10.93 -4.75
CA LEU A 64 3.91 10.88 -3.52
C LEU A 64 5.37 10.45 -3.74
N GLY A 65 5.76 10.07 -4.97
CA GLY A 65 7.09 9.54 -5.26
C GLY A 65 7.34 8.18 -4.61
N VAL A 66 6.32 7.32 -4.56
CA VAL A 66 6.37 5.97 -3.98
C VAL A 66 6.25 4.94 -5.11
N ASN A 67 7.10 3.92 -5.09
CA ASN A 67 6.96 2.77 -5.97
C ASN A 67 5.81 1.87 -5.45
N VAL A 68 4.82 1.60 -6.30
CA VAL A 68 3.63 0.82 -5.94
C VAL A 68 3.53 -0.41 -6.83
N PRO A 69 4.14 -1.54 -6.45
CA PRO A 69 3.89 -2.82 -7.10
C PRO A 69 2.41 -3.19 -7.01
N GLU A 70 1.78 -3.44 -8.15
CA GLU A 70 0.39 -3.84 -8.27
C GLU A 70 0.31 -5.36 -8.32
N LEU A 71 -0.15 -5.96 -7.23
CA LEU A 71 -0.15 -7.41 -7.02
C LEU A 71 -1.57 -7.91 -6.76
N GLY A 72 -1.80 -9.20 -6.98
CA GLY A 72 -3.05 -9.87 -6.69
C GLY A 72 -3.16 -11.19 -7.45
N ALA A 73 -4.06 -12.06 -7.02
CA ALA A 73 -4.38 -13.26 -7.77
C ALA A 73 -5.19 -12.92 -9.05
N GLN A 74 -5.55 -13.95 -9.82
CA GLN A 74 -6.45 -13.81 -10.99
C GLN A 74 -7.89 -14.25 -10.69
N ALA A 75 -8.19 -14.60 -9.43
CA ALA A 75 -9.52 -14.96 -8.97
C ALA A 75 -9.61 -14.75 -7.46
N GLU A 76 -10.75 -14.26 -6.97
CA GLU A 76 -10.97 -14.06 -5.53
C GLU A 76 -10.99 -15.39 -4.74
N THR A 77 -11.27 -16.51 -5.43
CA THR A 77 -11.22 -17.86 -4.84
C THR A 77 -9.81 -18.37 -4.61
N ASP A 78 -8.78 -17.74 -5.18
CA ASP A 78 -7.40 -18.17 -5.04
C ASP A 78 -6.76 -17.63 -3.75
N VAL A 79 -7.28 -18.12 -2.62
CA VAL A 79 -6.84 -17.76 -1.27
C VAL A 79 -5.35 -18.05 -1.09
N ASN A 80 -4.89 -19.23 -1.53
CA ASN A 80 -3.48 -19.62 -1.40
C ASN A 80 -2.58 -18.74 -2.27
N GLY A 81 -3.01 -18.38 -3.49
CA GLY A 81 -2.29 -17.45 -4.33
C GLY A 81 -2.11 -16.09 -3.65
N GLN A 82 -3.15 -15.55 -3.00
CA GLN A 82 -3.03 -14.30 -2.26
C GLN A 82 -2.08 -14.40 -1.05
N ILE A 83 -2.10 -15.52 -0.32
CA ILE A 83 -1.15 -15.78 0.79
C ILE A 83 0.29 -15.78 0.28
N SER A 84 0.59 -16.54 -0.78
CA SER A 84 1.94 -16.58 -1.35
C SER A 84 2.39 -15.23 -1.90
N ILE A 85 1.48 -14.43 -2.47
CA ILE A 85 1.78 -13.06 -2.91
C ILE A 85 2.14 -12.17 -1.71
N LEU A 86 1.42 -12.25 -0.60
CA LEU A 86 1.72 -11.51 0.63
C LEU A 86 3.09 -11.88 1.19
N GLU A 87 3.38 -13.18 1.34
CA GLU A 87 4.66 -13.66 1.84
C GLU A 87 5.84 -13.16 0.99
N ASN A 88 5.71 -13.25 -0.34
CA ASN A 88 6.73 -12.76 -1.27
C ASN A 88 6.89 -11.24 -1.22
N ALA A 89 5.78 -10.49 -1.12
CA ALA A 89 5.84 -9.04 -1.00
C ALA A 89 6.56 -8.62 0.29
N VAL A 90 6.28 -9.29 1.41
CA VAL A 90 6.90 -9.04 2.72
C VAL A 90 8.40 -9.39 2.71
N ALA A 91 8.80 -10.48 2.05
CA ALA A 91 10.19 -10.88 1.93
C ALA A 91 11.08 -9.82 1.24
N GLY A 92 10.48 -8.92 0.44
CA GLY A 92 11.15 -7.76 -0.14
C GLY A 92 11.43 -6.61 0.84
N ASN A 93 11.04 -6.74 2.13
CA ASN A 93 11.11 -5.70 3.16
C ASN A 93 10.60 -4.31 2.70
N PRO A 94 9.37 -4.22 2.15
CA PRO A 94 8.79 -2.93 1.76
C PRO A 94 8.50 -2.08 3.00
N ALA A 95 8.29 -0.77 2.79
CA ALA A 95 7.98 0.14 3.89
C ALA A 95 6.61 -0.14 4.53
N ALA A 96 5.67 -0.64 3.73
CA ALA A 96 4.35 -1.10 4.13
C ALA A 96 3.78 -2.01 3.02
N VAL A 97 2.72 -2.74 3.34
CA VAL A 97 1.89 -3.47 2.36
C VAL A 97 0.44 -3.03 2.55
N VAL A 98 -0.24 -2.73 1.44
CA VAL A 98 -1.69 -2.53 1.39
C VAL A 98 -2.31 -3.83 0.87
N ILE A 99 -3.33 -4.36 1.55
CA ILE A 99 -3.96 -5.63 1.16
C ILE A 99 -5.49 -5.58 1.33
N ALA A 100 -6.19 -6.17 0.35
CA ALA A 100 -7.60 -6.56 0.45
C ALA A 100 -7.70 -8.07 0.69
N PRO A 101 -7.80 -8.55 1.95
CA PRO A 101 -7.97 -9.97 2.26
C PRO A 101 -9.17 -10.59 1.55
N THR A 102 -8.93 -11.71 0.85
CA THR A 102 -9.97 -12.40 0.09
C THR A 102 -10.81 -13.35 0.95
N GLU A 103 -10.22 -13.95 1.98
CA GLU A 103 -10.91 -14.83 2.93
C GLU A 103 -10.41 -14.53 4.35
N ALA A 104 -11.35 -14.29 5.27
CA ALA A 104 -11.05 -13.66 6.54
C ALA A 104 -10.17 -14.54 7.44
N LYS A 105 -10.53 -15.81 7.56
CA LYS A 105 -9.88 -16.74 8.48
C LYS A 105 -8.50 -17.18 7.99
N ALA A 106 -8.39 -17.48 6.70
CA ALA A 106 -7.19 -17.98 6.06
C ALA A 106 -6.09 -16.92 5.99
N LEU A 107 -6.46 -15.64 5.83
CA LEU A 107 -5.49 -14.53 5.77
C LEU A 107 -5.13 -13.97 7.15
N GLY A 108 -5.88 -14.28 8.22
CA GLY A 108 -5.61 -13.78 9.56
C GLY A 108 -4.18 -14.05 10.04
N LYS A 109 -3.77 -15.33 10.08
CA LYS A 109 -2.43 -15.72 10.52
C LYS A 109 -1.30 -15.20 9.59
N PRO A 110 -1.38 -15.33 8.25
CA PRO A 110 -0.39 -14.73 7.35
C PRO A 110 -0.20 -13.22 7.56
N ILE A 111 -1.27 -12.49 7.86
CA ILE A 111 -1.20 -11.05 8.17
C ILE A 111 -0.53 -10.79 9.51
N ASP A 112 -0.83 -11.58 10.55
CA ASP A 112 -0.13 -11.49 11.83
C ASP A 112 1.38 -11.70 11.67
N GLU A 113 1.78 -12.69 10.87
CA GLU A 113 3.20 -12.99 10.59
C GLU A 113 3.86 -11.85 9.79
N ALA A 114 3.19 -11.33 8.76
CA ALA A 114 3.67 -10.19 7.98
C ALA A 114 3.86 -8.93 8.84
N ALA A 115 2.93 -8.68 9.76
CA ALA A 115 2.92 -7.51 10.63
C ALA A 115 4.08 -7.48 11.65
N THR A 116 4.77 -8.59 11.86
CA THR A 116 5.96 -8.63 12.73
C THR A 116 7.13 -7.79 12.18
N ASN A 117 7.18 -7.59 10.86
CA ASN A 117 8.31 -6.93 10.19
C ASN A 117 7.88 -5.75 9.29
N VAL A 118 6.64 -5.77 8.78
CA VAL A 118 6.15 -4.79 7.79
C VAL A 118 4.81 -4.22 8.26
N LYS A 119 4.58 -2.92 8.07
CA LYS A 119 3.26 -2.32 8.38
C LYS A 119 2.22 -2.82 7.39
N ILE A 120 1.12 -3.38 7.89
CA ILE A 120 0.02 -3.86 7.04
C ILE A 120 -1.16 -2.89 7.12
N ILE A 121 -1.64 -2.44 5.97
CA ILE A 121 -2.81 -1.59 5.81
C ILE A 121 -3.91 -2.41 5.14
N GLY A 122 -5.04 -2.56 5.80
CA GLY A 122 -6.20 -3.26 5.26
C GLY A 122 -7.07 -2.34 4.42
N ILE A 123 -7.63 -2.87 3.34
CA ILE A 123 -8.65 -2.20 2.54
C ILE A 123 -9.81 -3.16 2.23
N ASP A 124 -10.99 -2.60 2.00
CA ASP A 124 -12.19 -3.31 1.48
C ASP A 124 -12.75 -4.41 2.39
N SER A 125 -12.02 -5.50 2.62
CA SER A 125 -12.50 -6.71 3.28
C SER A 125 -11.57 -7.15 4.40
N GLY A 126 -12.15 -7.49 5.56
CA GLY A 126 -11.39 -7.85 6.76
C GLY A 126 -10.73 -9.22 6.72
N ALA A 127 -9.82 -9.44 7.67
CA ALA A 127 -9.30 -10.74 8.05
C ALA A 127 -9.34 -10.90 9.57
N ASP A 128 -9.24 -12.14 10.06
CA ASP A 128 -9.18 -12.52 11.47
C ASP A 128 -7.81 -12.13 12.09
N SER A 129 -7.47 -10.85 12.02
CA SER A 129 -6.25 -10.26 12.55
C SER A 129 -6.53 -8.86 13.09
N LYS A 130 -5.85 -8.52 14.18
CA LYS A 130 -5.84 -7.17 14.75
C LYS A 130 -4.56 -6.40 14.40
N ALA A 131 -3.70 -6.98 13.57
CA ALA A 131 -2.36 -6.46 13.30
C ALA A 131 -2.34 -5.35 12.23
N PHE A 132 -3.50 -5.00 11.65
CA PHE A 132 -3.61 -3.88 10.73
C PHE A 132 -3.27 -2.56 11.43
N THR A 133 -2.35 -1.80 10.81
CA THR A 133 -1.99 -0.45 11.28
C THR A 133 -3.10 0.56 10.97
N SER A 134 -3.81 0.37 9.87
CA SER A 134 -4.99 1.15 9.49
C SER A 134 -5.89 0.29 8.60
N PHE A 135 -7.15 0.68 8.50
CA PHE A 135 -8.15 -0.03 7.70
C PHE A 135 -9.06 0.97 6.98
N LEU A 136 -9.15 0.87 5.65
CA LEU A 136 -10.01 1.73 4.82
C LEU A 136 -11.07 0.87 4.14
N THR A 137 -12.32 0.98 4.56
CA THR A 137 -13.41 0.16 4.04
C THR A 137 -14.73 0.89 4.05
N THR A 138 -15.66 0.39 3.24
CA THR A 138 -17.08 0.71 3.32
C THR A 138 -17.64 0.21 4.66
N ASP A 139 -18.62 0.93 5.23
CA ASP A 139 -19.49 0.33 6.23
C ASP A 139 -20.40 -0.69 5.52
N ASN A 140 -19.95 -1.95 5.48
CA ASN A 140 -20.62 -3.00 4.71
C ASN A 140 -21.98 -3.37 5.32
N ILE A 141 -22.15 -3.22 6.64
CA ILE A 141 -23.44 -3.39 7.30
C ILE A 141 -24.41 -2.30 6.85
N GLN A 142 -23.97 -1.04 6.80
CA GLN A 142 -24.78 0.04 6.22
C GLN A 142 -25.07 -0.21 4.74
N GLY A 143 -24.10 -0.70 3.97
CA GLY A 143 -24.31 -1.11 2.58
C GLY A 143 -25.42 -2.16 2.43
N GLY A 144 -25.44 -3.17 3.30
CA GLY A 144 -26.52 -4.17 3.36
C GLY A 144 -27.88 -3.57 3.68
N ARG A 145 -27.96 -2.60 4.61
CA ARG A 145 -29.21 -1.87 4.91
C ARG A 145 -29.70 -1.07 3.70
N VAL A 146 -28.80 -0.34 3.03
CA VAL A 146 -29.13 0.44 1.82
C VAL A 146 -29.63 -0.49 0.70
N ALA A 147 -29.02 -1.67 0.53
CA ALA A 147 -29.47 -2.65 -0.45
C ALA A 147 -30.87 -3.20 -0.12
N ALA A 148 -31.15 -3.48 1.16
CA ALA A 148 -32.47 -3.93 1.61
C ALA A 148 -33.54 -2.86 1.39
N ASP A 149 -33.24 -1.60 1.73
CA ASP A 149 -34.16 -0.46 1.52
C ASP A 149 -34.44 -0.27 0.02
N GLY A 150 -33.41 -0.35 -0.82
CA GLY A 150 -33.55 -0.27 -2.29
C GLY A 150 -34.40 -1.40 -2.86
N LEU A 151 -34.20 -2.63 -2.38
CA LEU A 151 -35.00 -3.79 -2.79
C LEU A 151 -36.47 -3.65 -2.38
N ALA A 152 -36.73 -3.23 -1.14
CA ALA A 152 -38.09 -3.00 -0.63
C ALA A 152 -38.83 -1.93 -1.45
N ALA A 153 -38.14 -0.84 -1.79
CA ALA A 153 -38.68 0.21 -2.66
C ALA A 153 -39.02 -0.32 -4.06
N ALA A 154 -38.11 -1.10 -4.68
CA ALA A 154 -38.33 -1.69 -5.99
C ALA A 154 -39.50 -2.69 -6.01
N ILE A 155 -39.64 -3.52 -4.96
CA ILE A 155 -40.79 -4.42 -4.79
C ILE A 155 -42.09 -3.62 -4.67
N GLY A 156 -42.09 -2.59 -3.82
CA GLY A 156 -43.25 -1.72 -3.64
C GLY A 156 -43.68 -1.06 -4.96
N GLU A 157 -42.73 -0.53 -5.73
CA GLU A 157 -42.99 0.07 -7.05
C GLU A 157 -43.59 -0.95 -8.03
N ALA A 158 -43.04 -2.17 -8.06
CA ALA A 158 -43.51 -3.24 -8.94
C ALA A 158 -44.87 -3.84 -8.52
N ASN A 159 -45.22 -3.80 -7.23
CA ASN A 159 -46.39 -4.45 -6.64
C ASN A 159 -47.45 -3.46 -6.12
N GLY A 160 -47.59 -2.29 -6.76
CA GLY A 160 -48.67 -1.34 -6.47
C GLY A 160 -48.65 -0.78 -5.05
N GLY A 161 -47.47 -0.63 -4.46
CA GLY A 161 -47.24 -0.12 -3.10
C GLY A 161 -47.13 -1.20 -2.02
N LYS A 162 -47.29 -2.49 -2.35
CA LYS A 162 -47.16 -3.58 -1.38
C LYS A 162 -45.72 -4.09 -1.31
N ILE A 163 -45.14 -4.10 -0.11
CA ILE A 163 -43.80 -4.61 0.16
C ILE A 163 -43.93 -6.04 0.72
N GLU A 164 -44.26 -6.99 -0.16
CA GLU A 164 -44.42 -8.41 0.18
C GLU A 164 -43.95 -9.28 -0.99
N GLY A 165 -43.33 -10.43 -0.70
CA GLY A 165 -42.85 -11.37 -1.69
C GLY A 165 -41.65 -12.20 -1.23
N ASP A 166 -41.33 -13.24 -1.99
CA ASP A 166 -40.15 -14.07 -1.77
C ASP A 166 -38.89 -13.35 -2.25
N VAL A 167 -37.81 -13.43 -1.47
CA VAL A 167 -36.51 -12.82 -1.80
C VAL A 167 -35.39 -13.85 -1.65
N ALA A 168 -34.30 -13.63 -2.39
CA ALA A 168 -33.09 -14.44 -2.30
C ALA A 168 -31.87 -13.54 -2.08
N LEU A 169 -30.91 -14.03 -1.30
CA LEU A 169 -29.60 -13.42 -1.12
C LEU A 169 -28.55 -14.29 -1.81
N ILE A 170 -27.80 -13.70 -2.75
CA ILE A 170 -26.73 -14.38 -3.48
C ILE A 170 -25.43 -13.62 -3.18
N THR A 171 -24.45 -14.32 -2.64
CA THR A 171 -23.13 -13.77 -2.33
C THR A 171 -22.09 -14.31 -3.30
N ALA A 172 -21.00 -13.56 -3.50
CA ALA A 172 -19.94 -13.95 -4.42
C ALA A 172 -19.19 -15.19 -3.92
N LEU A 173 -18.72 -15.15 -2.67
CA LEU A 173 -17.94 -16.21 -2.03
C LEU A 173 -18.21 -16.26 -0.51
N PRO A 174 -18.20 -17.46 0.11
CA PRO A 174 -18.20 -17.58 1.57
C PRO A 174 -16.85 -17.15 2.15
N GLY A 175 -16.82 -16.71 3.42
CA GLY A 175 -15.58 -16.36 4.12
C GLY A 175 -15.02 -14.98 3.80
N ALA A 176 -15.65 -14.22 2.90
CA ALA A 176 -15.22 -12.85 2.61
C ALA A 176 -15.53 -11.93 3.80
N GLY A 177 -14.51 -11.32 4.42
CA GLY A 177 -14.69 -10.47 5.60
C GLY A 177 -15.55 -9.23 5.38
N SER A 178 -15.79 -8.80 4.14
CA SER A 178 -16.78 -7.76 3.80
C SER A 178 -18.24 -8.22 3.95
N LEU A 179 -18.49 -9.53 4.03
CA LEU A 179 -19.82 -10.14 4.08
C LEU A 179 -20.16 -10.78 5.44
N GLU A 180 -19.18 -10.92 6.33
CA GLU A 180 -19.31 -11.66 7.61
C GLU A 180 -19.21 -10.77 8.87
N GLN A 181 -19.46 -9.47 8.73
CA GLN A 181 -19.34 -8.45 9.79
C GLN A 181 -20.44 -8.49 10.85
#